data_AF-A0A4S2D3J4-F1
#
_entry.id   AF-A0A4S2D3J4-F1
#
_cell.length_a   1.000
_cell.length_b   1.000
_cell.length_c   1.000
_cell.angle_alpha   90.00
_cell.angle_beta   90.00
_cell.angle_gamma   90.00
#
_symmetry.space_group_name_H-M   'P 1'
#
loop_
_entity.id
_entity.type
_entity.pdbx_description
1 polymer ?
#
loop_
_entity_poly.entity_id
_entity_poly.type
_entity_poly.pdbx_seq_one_letter_code
_entity_poly.pdbx_strand_id
1 'polypeptide(L)'
;MNAAIEQSRFPWHSRAGEGVAAGVMLAVLLSLTGCGQPDDVGPPVRLHEVASIEITFVQGPFEDVEEVHRLQQGAGHRVFERTSEVTWRGGPATVTTGTVPPQRVAEVLRAAAAPVWSRQRAVDMAARRLRPDALIEDVVPRDMASPGCSAADLRKRMGAALGGDALRAQLLAYYSDAYGWTDDAPSLRMTIRYDDGTASVVQSTSQKVRMLPWQMGGPSDTPRLNWSVPLTEAIARVLPPASAAAERLESTSYRHMTSRLLLAAQAECAAGHQPP
;
A
#
# COMPACT_ATOMS: atom_id res chain seq x y z
N MET A 1 49.05 13.62 -19.91
CA MET A 1 50.04 14.66 -20.24
C MET A 1 49.40 16.00 -19.94
N ASN A 2 50.00 16.75 -19.02
CA ASN A 2 49.63 18.11 -18.62
C ASN A 2 49.99 19.13 -19.69
N ALA A 3 49.17 20.17 -19.86
CA ALA A 3 49.54 21.58 -20.16
C ALA A 3 48.24 22.39 -20.34
N ALA A 4 47.93 23.34 -19.45
CA ALA A 4 48.28 24.78 -19.53
C ALA A 4 47.11 25.58 -20.14
N ILE A 5 46.31 26.31 -19.34
CA ILE A 5 46.47 27.72 -18.92
C ILE A 5 46.58 28.68 -20.11
N GLU A 6 45.53 29.48 -20.30
CA GLU A 6 45.69 30.81 -20.89
C GLU A 6 44.74 31.81 -20.21
N GLN A 7 45.37 32.85 -19.66
CA GLN A 7 44.74 34.01 -19.03
C GLN A 7 44.59 35.10 -20.09
N SER A 8 43.48 35.83 -20.08
CA SER A 8 43.41 37.13 -20.75
C SER A 8 42.79 38.18 -19.83
N ARG A 9 43.58 39.24 -19.64
CA ARG A 9 43.39 40.44 -18.80
C ARG A 9 42.53 41.48 -19.52
N PHE A 10 41.87 42.38 -18.78
CA PHE A 10 41.66 43.82 -19.11
C PHE A 10 41.17 44.59 -17.85
N PRO A 11 41.26 45.94 -17.78
CA PRO A 11 41.92 46.64 -16.68
C PRO A 11 41.04 47.70 -15.97
N TRP A 12 41.53 48.10 -14.80
CA TRP A 12 41.48 49.42 -14.12
C TRP A 12 40.41 50.46 -14.49
N HIS A 13 39.60 50.86 -13.50
CA HIS A 13 39.67 52.22 -12.96
C HIS A 13 39.08 52.29 -11.54
N SER A 14 39.88 52.90 -10.67
CA SER A 14 39.63 53.26 -9.28
C SER A 14 38.83 54.55 -9.17
N ARG A 15 37.86 54.59 -8.25
CA ARG A 15 37.50 55.80 -7.50
C ARG A 15 37.16 55.44 -6.06
N ALA A 16 37.86 56.11 -5.15
CA ALA A 16 37.62 56.13 -3.72
C ALA A 16 36.31 56.88 -3.41
N GLY A 17 35.65 56.44 -2.35
CA GLY A 17 34.49 57.09 -1.75
C GLY A 17 34.27 56.48 -0.38
N GLU A 18 34.90 57.08 0.63
CA GLU A 18 34.67 56.80 2.04
C GLU A 18 33.24 57.23 2.42
N GLY A 19 32.54 56.36 3.16
CA GLY A 19 31.20 56.63 3.68
C GLY A 19 30.83 55.59 4.73
N VAL A 20 31.01 55.96 6.00
CA VAL A 20 30.68 55.18 7.20
C VAL A 20 29.18 55.20 7.45
N ALA A 21 28.53 54.03 7.49
CA ALA A 21 27.28 53.75 8.24
C ALA A 21 27.00 52.24 8.13
N ALA A 22 27.27 51.45 9.18
CA ALA A 22 26.30 51.12 10.22
C ALA A 22 25.04 50.41 9.69
N GLY A 23 24.99 49.10 9.93
CA GLY A 23 23.72 48.40 10.18
C GLY A 23 23.21 47.48 9.07
N VAL A 24 22.76 46.31 9.54
CA VAL A 24 21.96 45.29 8.84
C VAL A 24 22.78 44.26 8.06
N MET A 25 23.31 43.30 8.82
CA MET A 25 23.71 41.98 8.35
C MET A 25 22.43 41.20 8.01
N LEU A 26 21.90 41.39 6.80
CA LEU A 26 20.81 40.57 6.28
C LEU A 26 21.41 39.27 5.76
N ALA A 27 21.50 38.27 6.63
CA ALA A 27 21.81 36.91 6.24
C ALA A 27 20.72 36.40 5.30
N VAL A 28 20.99 36.42 3.99
CA VAL A 28 20.27 35.63 2.99
C VAL A 28 20.65 34.17 3.22
N LEU A 29 20.05 33.56 4.23
CA LEU A 29 19.98 32.11 4.36
C LEU A 29 19.08 31.64 3.24
N LEU A 30 19.71 31.07 2.21
CA LEU A 30 19.08 30.27 1.18
C LEU A 30 18.18 29.23 1.83
N SER A 31 16.89 29.55 1.89
CA SER A 31 15.80 28.64 2.13
C SER A 31 15.79 27.60 1.00
N LEU A 32 16.59 26.56 1.15
CA LEU A 32 16.31 25.26 0.54
C LEU A 32 15.08 24.68 1.24
N THR A 33 13.92 25.29 0.99
CA THR A 33 12.62 24.67 1.23
C THR A 33 12.47 23.55 0.20
N GLY A 34 13.13 22.42 0.47
CA GLY A 34 12.65 21.16 -0.04
C GLY A 34 11.20 21.01 0.42
N CYS A 35 10.28 20.86 -0.52
CA CYS A 35 8.88 20.50 -0.28
C CYS A 35 8.82 19.06 0.27
N GLY A 36 9.34 18.83 1.47
CA GLY A 36 9.16 17.63 2.26
C GLY A 36 8.44 18.05 3.52
N GLN A 37 7.12 17.90 3.53
CA GLN A 37 6.31 18.16 4.71
C GLN A 37 6.85 17.32 5.88
N PRO A 38 7.34 17.90 6.98
CA PRO A 38 7.94 17.17 8.09
C PRO A 38 6.88 16.58 9.04
N ASP A 39 5.74 16.14 8.51
CA ASP A 39 4.56 15.75 9.30
C ASP A 39 4.38 14.23 9.51
N ASP A 40 5.39 13.39 9.24
CA ASP A 40 5.24 11.92 9.31
C ASP A 40 6.15 11.23 10.34
N VAL A 41 6.72 11.98 11.28
CA VAL A 41 7.28 11.38 12.50
C VAL A 41 6.13 11.20 13.48
N GLY A 42 5.34 10.14 13.26
CA GLY A 42 4.35 9.69 14.23
C GLY A 42 4.95 9.52 15.63
N PRO A 43 4.12 9.43 16.68
CA PRO A 43 4.59 9.39 18.06
C PRO A 43 5.67 8.31 18.25
N PRO A 44 6.66 8.55 19.13
CA PRO A 44 7.74 7.60 19.36
C PRO A 44 7.15 6.24 19.75
N VAL A 45 7.56 5.20 19.03
CA VAL A 45 7.09 3.84 19.25
C VAL A 45 7.92 3.21 20.37
N ARG A 46 7.24 2.73 21.41
CA ARG A 46 7.87 2.06 22.55
C ARG A 46 8.06 0.58 22.26
N LEU A 47 9.05 0.26 21.41
CA LEU A 47 9.34 -1.12 21.00
C LEU A 47 9.64 -2.05 22.18
N HIS A 48 10.30 -1.52 23.21
CA HIS A 48 10.71 -2.27 24.39
C HIS A 48 9.53 -2.76 25.25
N GLU A 49 8.34 -2.19 25.09
CA GLU A 49 7.13 -2.60 25.81
C GLU A 49 6.34 -3.69 25.07
N VAL A 50 6.79 -4.08 23.87
CA VAL A 50 6.10 -5.08 23.04
C VAL A 50 6.60 -6.47 23.39
N ALA A 51 5.74 -7.23 24.07
CA ALA A 51 5.97 -8.62 24.42
C ALA A 51 5.95 -9.54 23.18
N SER A 52 4.93 -9.39 22.33
CA SER A 52 4.82 -10.17 21.10
C SER A 52 3.87 -9.54 20.08
N ILE A 53 4.07 -9.87 18.81
CA ILE A 53 3.08 -9.62 17.75
C ILE A 53 2.75 -10.95 17.09
N GLU A 54 1.47 -11.32 17.07
CA GLU A 54 0.95 -12.52 16.44
C GLU A 54 0.08 -12.12 15.25
N ILE A 55 0.38 -12.67 14.07
CA ILE A 55 -0.38 -12.47 12.84
C ILE A 55 -0.91 -13.83 12.40
N THR A 56 -2.22 -13.99 12.40
CA THR A 56 -2.91 -15.18 11.91
C THR A 56 -3.57 -14.85 10.58
N PHE A 57 -3.37 -15.70 9.60
CA PHE A 57 -4.01 -15.64 8.30
C PHE A 57 -4.68 -16.97 7.98
N VAL A 58 -5.91 -16.89 7.49
CA VAL A 58 -6.68 -18.04 7.00
C VAL A 58 -7.16 -17.69 5.60
N GLN A 59 -6.77 -18.47 4.60
CA GLN A 59 -7.37 -18.43 3.28
C GLN A 59 -8.56 -19.39 3.29
N GLY A 60 -9.73 -18.90 2.86
CA GLY A 60 -11.06 -19.53 3.03
C GLY A 60 -11.22 -21.01 2.59
N PRO A 61 -12.45 -21.55 2.64
CA PRO A 61 -12.73 -23.00 2.77
C PRO A 61 -12.32 -23.88 1.57
N PHE A 62 -11.73 -23.31 0.52
CA PHE A 62 -11.32 -24.03 -0.69
C PHE A 62 -9.80 -24.22 -0.78
N GLU A 63 -9.01 -23.36 -0.14
CA GLU A 63 -7.54 -23.43 -0.19
C GLU A 63 -6.90 -23.86 1.14
N ASP A 64 -7.66 -23.92 2.24
CA ASP A 64 -7.27 -24.44 3.56
C ASP A 64 -5.81 -24.11 3.92
N VAL A 65 -5.47 -22.83 3.86
CA VAL A 65 -4.17 -22.31 4.29
C VAL A 65 -4.36 -21.60 5.60
N GLU A 66 -3.65 -22.06 6.62
CA GLU A 66 -3.54 -21.36 7.89
C GLU A 66 -2.08 -20.99 8.13
N GLU A 67 -1.81 -19.69 8.29
CA GLU A 67 -0.49 -19.17 8.64
C GLU A 67 -0.55 -18.49 10.00
N VAL A 68 0.39 -18.81 10.88
CA VAL A 68 0.59 -18.11 12.15
C VAL A 68 2.02 -17.63 12.26
N HIS A 69 2.19 -16.31 12.29
CA HIS A 69 3.48 -15.64 12.42
C HIS A 69 3.59 -14.96 13.77
N ARG A 70 4.62 -15.30 14.55
CA ARG A 70 4.87 -14.74 15.88
C ARG A 70 6.21 -14.01 15.87
N LEU A 71 6.17 -12.73 16.21
CA LEU A 71 7.34 -11.87 16.36
C LEU A 71 7.58 -11.64 17.85
N GLN A 72 8.79 -11.94 18.32
CA GLN A 72 9.23 -11.72 19.69
C GLN A 72 10.59 -11.02 19.68
N GLN A 73 10.91 -10.25 20.72
CA GLN A 73 12.23 -9.65 20.81
C GLN A 73 13.29 -10.75 20.97
N GLY A 74 14.27 -10.77 20.08
CA GLY A 74 15.39 -11.70 20.17
C GLY A 74 16.36 -11.31 21.28
N ALA A 75 17.28 -12.22 21.60
CA ALA A 75 18.30 -12.00 22.61
C ALA A 75 19.10 -10.71 22.34
N GLY A 76 19.17 -9.82 23.34
CA GLY A 76 19.88 -8.55 23.23
C GLY A 76 19.13 -7.43 22.48
N HIS A 77 17.85 -7.62 22.15
CA HIS A 77 16.93 -6.59 21.63
C HIS A 77 17.34 -5.92 20.30
N ARG A 78 18.24 -6.56 19.53
CA ARG A 78 18.73 -6.02 18.25
C ARG A 78 17.85 -6.39 17.06
N VAL A 79 17.07 -7.45 17.18
CA VAL A 79 16.16 -7.98 16.16
C VAL A 79 14.91 -8.54 16.81
N PHE A 80 13.85 -8.69 16.02
CA PHE A 80 12.72 -9.54 16.37
C PHE A 80 12.91 -10.91 15.72
N GLU A 81 12.80 -11.97 16.50
CA GLU A 81 12.72 -13.33 15.99
C GLU A 81 11.29 -13.57 15.51
N ARG A 82 11.16 -14.10 14.29
CA ARG A 82 9.88 -14.49 13.71
C ARG A 82 9.82 -16.01 13.61
N THR A 83 8.83 -16.61 14.25
CA THR A 83 8.44 -18.01 14.01
C THR A 83 7.21 -18.01 13.12
N SER A 84 7.21 -18.78 12.05
CA SER A 84 6.10 -18.90 11.10
C SER A 84 5.68 -20.36 10.98
N GLU A 85 4.43 -20.62 11.30
CA GLU A 85 3.78 -21.93 11.21
C GLU A 85 2.78 -21.89 10.06
N VAL A 86 2.92 -22.81 9.10
CA VAL A 86 2.05 -22.88 7.92
C VAL A 86 1.45 -24.27 7.82
N THR A 87 0.13 -24.34 7.79
CA THR A 87 -0.64 -25.56 7.61
C THR A 87 -1.39 -25.48 6.29
N TRP A 88 -1.17 -26.47 5.42
CA TRP A 88 -1.81 -26.56 4.10
C TRP A 88 -2.73 -27.78 4.04
N ARG A 89 -4.02 -27.58 3.76
CA ARG A 89 -5.04 -28.63 3.59
C ARG A 89 -5.08 -29.66 4.72
N GLY A 90 -4.94 -29.19 5.96
CA GLY A 90 -4.91 -30.04 7.15
C GLY A 90 -3.68 -30.98 7.24
N GLY A 91 -2.65 -30.74 6.42
CA GLY A 91 -1.37 -31.42 6.50
C GLY A 91 -0.56 -31.02 7.74
N PRO A 92 0.63 -31.61 7.93
CA PRO A 92 1.50 -31.22 9.04
C PRO A 92 1.93 -29.76 8.90
N ALA A 93 1.97 -29.05 10.03
CA ALA A 93 2.45 -27.68 10.08
C ALA A 93 3.95 -27.64 9.76
N THR A 94 4.33 -26.75 8.83
CA THR A 94 5.72 -26.43 8.56
C THR A 94 6.12 -25.22 9.41
N VAL A 95 7.15 -25.38 10.23
CA VAL A 95 7.67 -24.30 11.08
C VAL A 95 8.98 -23.77 10.51
N THR A 96 9.04 -22.46 10.30
CA THR A 96 10.24 -21.75 9.86
C THR A 96 10.55 -20.61 10.81
N THR A 97 11.82 -20.25 10.92
CA THR A 97 12.28 -19.10 11.71
C THR A 97 12.97 -18.07 10.83
N GLY A 98 12.94 -16.83 11.25
CA GLY A 98 13.60 -15.72 10.58
C GLY A 98 13.83 -14.55 11.53
N THR A 99 14.46 -13.49 11.02
CA THR A 99 14.64 -12.24 11.78
C THR A 99 13.95 -11.10 11.07
N VAL A 100 13.41 -10.18 11.87
CA VAL A 100 12.77 -8.94 11.40
C VAL A 100 13.48 -7.76 12.05
N PRO A 101 13.93 -6.75 11.28
CA PRO A 101 14.55 -5.57 11.83
C PRO A 101 13.58 -4.80 12.75
N PRO A 102 14.04 -4.24 13.89
CA PRO A 102 13.19 -3.46 14.80
C PRO A 102 12.47 -2.29 14.11
N GLN A 103 13.08 -1.72 13.05
CA GLN A 103 12.49 -0.66 12.26
C GLN A 103 11.19 -1.10 11.56
N ARG A 104 11.12 -2.34 11.07
CA ARG A 104 9.90 -2.89 10.44
C ARG A 104 8.79 -3.09 11.45
N VAL A 105 9.14 -3.55 12.65
CA VAL A 105 8.17 -3.65 13.76
C VAL A 105 7.69 -2.25 14.18
N ALA A 106 8.59 -1.26 14.23
CA ALA A 106 8.21 0.11 14.54
C ALA A 106 7.27 0.71 13.48
N GLU A 107 7.47 0.39 12.20
CA GLU A 107 6.57 0.78 11.11
C GLU A 107 5.16 0.22 11.33
N VAL A 108 5.04 -1.06 11.70
CA VAL A 108 3.74 -1.69 12.03
C VAL A 108 3.05 -0.97 13.17
N LEU A 109 3.76 -0.76 14.29
CA LEU A 109 3.21 -0.14 15.48
C LEU A 109 2.80 1.32 15.22
N ARG A 110 3.61 2.08 14.48
CA ARG A 110 3.28 3.45 14.08
C ARG A 110 2.05 3.47 13.18
N ALA A 111 1.97 2.58 12.20
CA ALA A 111 0.84 2.53 11.28
C ALA A 111 -0.45 2.08 11.96
N ALA A 112 -0.36 1.19 12.97
CA ALA A 112 -1.48 0.75 13.77
C ALA A 112 -1.99 1.84 14.74
N ALA A 113 -1.08 2.65 15.29
CA ALA A 113 -1.41 3.77 16.18
C ALA A 113 -1.81 5.06 15.44
N ALA A 114 -1.57 5.14 14.13
CA ALA A 114 -1.89 6.31 13.33
C ALA A 114 -3.40 6.61 13.28
N PRO A 115 -3.80 7.87 13.01
CA PRO A 115 -5.20 8.20 12.77
C PRO A 115 -5.80 7.33 11.66
N VAL A 116 -7.04 6.88 11.87
CA VAL A 116 -7.74 6.03 10.90
C VAL A 116 -7.92 6.75 9.57
N TRP A 117 -7.69 6.02 8.49
CA TRP A 117 -7.93 6.55 7.15
C TRP A 117 -9.39 6.36 6.76
N SER A 118 -9.94 7.37 6.09
CA SER A 118 -11.22 7.26 5.40
C SER A 118 -11.08 6.41 4.13
N ARG A 119 -12.19 5.81 3.70
CA ARG A 119 -12.26 5.08 2.43
C ARG A 119 -11.82 5.95 1.24
N GLN A 120 -12.24 7.21 1.21
CA GLN A 120 -11.89 8.15 0.13
C GLN A 120 -10.38 8.34 0.02
N ARG A 121 -9.69 8.54 1.16
CA ARG A 121 -8.23 8.70 1.18
C ARG A 121 -7.52 7.47 0.60
N ALA A 122 -8.00 6.27 0.94
CA ALA A 122 -7.45 5.03 0.41
C ALA A 122 -7.68 4.90 -1.11
N VAL A 123 -8.88 5.22 -1.59
CA VAL A 123 -9.20 5.24 -3.02
C VAL A 123 -8.32 6.24 -3.77
N ASP A 124 -8.12 7.45 -3.26
CA ASP A 124 -7.30 8.45 -3.93
C ASP A 124 -5.84 8.01 -4.05
N MET A 125 -5.32 7.29 -3.05
CA MET A 125 -3.98 6.73 -3.11
C MET A 125 -3.92 5.49 -4.02
N ALA A 126 -4.95 4.64 -4.07
CA ALA A 126 -5.03 3.53 -5.02
C ALA A 126 -5.07 4.03 -6.47
N ALA A 127 -5.90 5.05 -6.76
CA ALA A 127 -6.00 5.68 -8.07
C ALA A 127 -4.66 6.25 -8.55
N ARG A 128 -3.86 6.83 -7.65
CA ARG A 128 -2.52 7.36 -7.97
C ARG A 128 -1.49 6.30 -8.33
N ARG A 129 -1.65 5.06 -7.84
CA ARG A 129 -0.69 3.97 -8.04
C ARG A 129 -1.08 3.03 -9.18
N LEU A 130 -2.35 3.04 -9.56
CA LEU A 130 -2.87 2.23 -10.65
C LEU A 130 -2.32 2.68 -11.99
N ARG A 131 -1.98 1.71 -12.84
CA ARG A 131 -1.63 1.94 -14.24
C ARG A 131 -2.75 1.39 -15.12
N PRO A 132 -3.70 2.23 -15.57
CA PRO A 132 -4.83 1.80 -16.40
C PRO A 132 -4.43 0.93 -17.59
N ASP A 133 -3.37 1.29 -18.30
CA ASP A 133 -2.92 0.55 -19.49
C ASP A 133 -2.54 -0.89 -19.15
N ALA A 134 -1.82 -1.11 -18.04
CA ALA A 134 -1.45 -2.45 -17.60
C ALA A 134 -2.67 -3.29 -17.20
N LEU A 135 -3.69 -2.68 -16.60
CA LEU A 135 -4.96 -3.36 -16.29
C LEU A 135 -5.73 -3.76 -17.55
N ILE A 136 -5.70 -2.91 -18.58
CA ILE A 136 -6.38 -3.16 -19.85
C ILE A 136 -5.66 -4.27 -20.62
N GLU A 137 -4.34 -4.25 -20.67
CA GLU A 137 -3.53 -5.27 -21.35
C GLU A 137 -3.72 -6.66 -20.74
N ASP A 138 -3.91 -6.75 -19.42
CA ASP A 138 -4.15 -7.99 -18.69
C ASP A 138 -5.45 -8.70 -19.11
N VAL A 139 -6.51 -7.93 -19.40
CA VAL A 139 -7.85 -8.50 -19.67
C VAL A 139 -8.30 -8.37 -21.12
N VAL A 140 -7.67 -7.52 -21.92
CA VAL A 140 -7.94 -7.38 -23.36
C VAL A 140 -6.68 -7.75 -24.14
N PRO A 141 -6.54 -9.01 -24.58
CA PRO A 141 -5.53 -9.42 -25.55
C PRO A 141 -5.64 -8.65 -26.88
N ARG A 142 -4.56 -8.60 -27.67
CA ARG A 142 -4.52 -7.81 -28.93
C ARG A 142 -5.46 -8.36 -30.01
N ASP A 143 -5.67 -9.67 -29.97
CA ASP A 143 -6.49 -10.47 -30.88
C ASP A 143 -7.90 -10.74 -30.34
N MET A 144 -8.28 -10.15 -29.20
CA MET A 144 -9.62 -10.32 -28.64
C MET A 144 -10.68 -9.79 -29.61
N ALA A 145 -11.59 -10.68 -30.02
CA ALA A 145 -12.79 -10.33 -30.78
C ALA A 145 -14.02 -10.38 -29.88
N SER A 146 -14.91 -9.40 -30.02
CA SER A 146 -16.22 -9.39 -29.39
C SER A 146 -17.28 -9.00 -30.43
N PRO A 147 -18.52 -9.50 -30.33
CA PRO A 147 -19.58 -9.11 -31.26
C PRO A 147 -19.70 -7.57 -31.34
N GLY A 148 -19.48 -7.03 -32.54
CA GLY A 148 -19.58 -5.60 -32.79
C GLY A 148 -18.44 -4.72 -32.25
N CYS A 149 -17.31 -5.31 -31.82
CA CYS A 149 -16.13 -4.53 -31.42
C CYS A 149 -14.81 -5.21 -31.71
N SER A 150 -13.87 -4.40 -32.18
CA SER A 150 -12.46 -4.78 -32.22
C SER A 150 -11.84 -4.70 -30.82
N ALA A 151 -10.68 -5.34 -30.63
CA ALA A 151 -9.89 -5.18 -29.41
C ALA A 151 -9.52 -3.71 -29.15
N ALA A 152 -9.35 -2.89 -30.19
CA ALA A 152 -9.06 -1.46 -30.05
C ALA A 152 -10.25 -0.70 -29.47
N ASP A 153 -11.47 -1.03 -29.88
CA ASP A 153 -12.70 -0.42 -29.34
C ASP A 153 -12.89 -0.75 -27.87
N LEU A 154 -12.68 -2.02 -27.49
CA LEU A 154 -12.73 -2.45 -26.09
C LEU A 154 -11.72 -1.69 -25.23
N ARG A 155 -10.46 -1.60 -25.67
CA ARG A 155 -9.42 -0.83 -24.96
C ARG A 155 -9.79 0.63 -24.79
N LYS A 156 -10.34 1.27 -25.84
CA LYS A 156 -10.76 2.67 -25.78
C LYS A 156 -11.86 2.88 -24.74
N ARG A 157 -12.89 2.02 -24.72
CA ARG A 157 -13.99 2.10 -23.74
C ARG A 157 -13.50 1.87 -22.31
N MET A 158 -12.67 0.84 -22.10
CA MET A 158 -12.07 0.58 -20.81
C MET A 158 -11.16 1.73 -20.35
N GLY A 159 -10.37 2.31 -21.26
CA GLY A 159 -9.53 3.47 -20.97
C GLY A 159 -10.34 4.67 -20.48
N ALA A 160 -11.52 4.92 -21.06
CA ALA A 160 -12.42 5.95 -20.58
C ALA A 160 -12.94 5.66 -19.15
N ALA A 161 -13.29 4.40 -18.85
CA ALA A 161 -13.75 3.98 -17.53
C ALA A 161 -12.65 3.98 -16.45
N LEU A 162 -11.39 3.90 -16.87
CA LEU A 162 -10.20 3.91 -16.01
C LEU A 162 -9.46 5.26 -16.02
N GLY A 163 -10.06 6.30 -16.61
CA GLY A 163 -9.51 7.65 -16.64
C GLY A 163 -10.06 8.54 -15.52
N GLY A 164 -9.21 9.40 -14.96
CA GLY A 164 -9.61 10.51 -14.09
C GLY A 164 -10.59 10.14 -12.98
N ASP A 165 -11.73 10.84 -12.93
CA ASP A 165 -12.77 10.63 -11.92
C ASP A 165 -13.56 9.33 -12.12
N ALA A 166 -13.65 8.83 -13.35
CA ALA A 166 -14.28 7.54 -13.62
C ALA A 166 -13.53 6.42 -12.89
N LEU A 167 -12.19 6.43 -12.90
CA LEU A 167 -11.38 5.49 -12.13
C LEU A 167 -11.70 5.54 -10.64
N ARG A 168 -11.80 6.74 -10.06
CA ARG A 168 -12.14 6.90 -8.63
C ARG A 168 -13.52 6.33 -8.32
N ALA A 169 -14.49 6.55 -9.20
CA ALA A 169 -15.83 5.97 -9.05
C ALA A 169 -15.80 4.44 -9.13
N GLN A 170 -15.02 3.85 -10.04
CA GLN A 170 -14.85 2.40 -10.14
C GLN A 170 -14.21 1.82 -8.88
N LEU A 171 -13.20 2.49 -8.31
CA LEU A 171 -12.56 2.07 -7.07
C LEU A 171 -13.48 2.21 -5.86
N LEU A 172 -14.24 3.30 -5.75
CA LEU A 172 -15.25 3.47 -4.70
C LEU A 172 -16.30 2.37 -4.75
N ALA A 173 -16.78 2.03 -5.94
CA ALA A 173 -17.69 0.91 -6.15
C ALA A 173 -17.02 -0.40 -5.73
N TYR A 174 -15.83 -0.70 -6.27
CA TYR A 174 -15.06 -1.92 -5.97
C TYR A 174 -14.84 -2.13 -4.47
N TYR A 175 -14.56 -1.07 -3.71
CA TYR A 175 -14.35 -1.16 -2.27
C TYR A 175 -15.64 -1.15 -1.44
N SER A 176 -16.81 -0.93 -2.02
CA SER A 176 -18.09 -0.98 -1.32
C SER A 176 -18.53 -2.40 -0.94
N ASP A 177 -19.40 -2.54 0.04
CA ASP A 177 -19.88 -3.86 0.52
C ASP A 177 -20.72 -4.62 -0.51
N ALA A 178 -21.21 -3.93 -1.54
CA ALA A 178 -21.92 -4.55 -2.67
C ALA A 178 -20.99 -5.43 -3.54
N TYR A 179 -19.67 -5.33 -3.36
CA TYR A 179 -18.67 -6.15 -4.04
C TYR A 179 -18.11 -7.20 -3.10
N GLY A 180 -18.65 -8.41 -3.21
CA GLY A 180 -18.10 -9.63 -2.63
C GLY A 180 -18.34 -10.81 -3.59
N TRP A 181 -17.45 -11.78 -3.59
CA TRP A 181 -17.54 -13.03 -4.34
C TRP A 181 -17.52 -14.22 -3.38
N THR A 182 -18.23 -15.28 -3.71
CA THR A 182 -18.58 -16.35 -2.75
C THR A 182 -17.44 -17.34 -2.50
N ASP A 183 -16.39 -17.31 -3.30
CA ASP A 183 -15.33 -18.33 -3.38
C ASP A 183 -14.05 -17.96 -2.62
N ASP A 184 -13.95 -16.74 -2.12
CA ASP A 184 -12.76 -16.25 -1.42
C ASP A 184 -13.17 -15.75 -0.03
N ALA A 185 -12.69 -16.34 1.06
CA ALA A 185 -13.07 -15.89 2.41
C ALA A 185 -11.83 -15.71 3.29
N PRO A 186 -10.94 -14.77 2.93
CA PRO A 186 -9.69 -14.59 3.66
C PRO A 186 -10.00 -13.92 5.00
N SER A 187 -9.22 -14.28 6.02
CA SER A 187 -9.22 -13.62 7.32
C SER A 187 -7.80 -13.38 7.75
N LEU A 188 -7.47 -12.15 8.11
CA LEU A 188 -6.19 -11.81 8.72
C LEU A 188 -6.44 -11.06 10.03
N ARG A 189 -5.77 -11.51 11.10
CA ARG A 189 -5.81 -10.87 12.40
C ARG A 189 -4.39 -10.65 12.92
N MET A 190 -4.08 -9.43 13.31
CA MET A 190 -2.85 -9.10 14.04
C MET A 190 -3.19 -8.72 15.48
N THR A 191 -2.51 -9.35 16.43
CA THR A 191 -2.59 -9.05 17.86
C THR A 191 -1.22 -8.60 18.35
N ILE A 192 -1.13 -7.37 18.85
CA ILE A 192 0.07 -6.81 19.49
C ILE A 192 -0.17 -6.92 20.99
N ARG A 193 0.64 -7.71 21.70
CA ARG A 193 0.61 -7.84 23.17
C ARG A 193 1.76 -7.05 23.77
N TYR A 194 1.46 -6.30 24.82
CA TYR A 194 2.43 -5.49 25.55
C TYR A 194 2.79 -6.15 26.89
N ASP A 195 3.92 -5.77 27.47
CA ASP A 195 4.43 -6.32 28.74
C ASP A 195 3.52 -6.00 29.94
N ASP A 196 2.71 -4.94 29.84
CA ASP A 196 1.69 -4.57 30.84
C ASP A 196 0.42 -5.46 30.77
N GLY A 197 0.39 -6.43 29.86
CA GLY A 197 -0.72 -7.34 29.64
C GLY A 197 -1.82 -6.80 28.73
N THR A 198 -1.73 -5.55 28.28
CA THR A 198 -2.68 -4.99 27.31
C THR A 198 -2.47 -5.57 25.92
N ALA A 199 -3.51 -5.54 25.09
CA ALA A 199 -3.43 -6.00 23.71
C ALA A 199 -4.16 -5.05 22.76
N SER A 200 -3.55 -4.81 21.60
CA SER A 200 -4.19 -4.16 20.46
C SER A 200 -4.47 -5.19 19.38
N VAL A 201 -5.68 -5.18 18.82
CA VAL A 201 -6.09 -6.09 17.75
C VAL A 201 -6.46 -5.28 16.53
N VAL A 202 -6.01 -5.72 15.36
CA VAL A 202 -6.54 -5.28 14.07
C VAL A 202 -6.85 -6.50 13.23
N GLN A 203 -7.96 -6.48 12.49
CA GLN A 203 -8.37 -7.62 11.68
C GLN A 203 -9.03 -7.20 10.38
N SER A 204 -8.97 -8.05 9.36
CA SER A 204 -9.70 -7.86 8.12
C SER A 204 -10.16 -9.20 7.57
N THR A 205 -11.39 -9.22 7.08
CA THR A 205 -11.97 -10.35 6.33
C THR A 205 -12.21 -9.99 4.86
N SER A 206 -11.62 -8.88 4.40
CA SER A 206 -11.92 -8.34 3.09
C SER A 206 -11.27 -9.13 1.97
N GLN A 207 -12.09 -9.48 0.97
CA GLN A 207 -11.67 -10.08 -0.29
C GLN A 207 -11.00 -9.08 -1.25
N LYS A 208 -11.04 -7.79 -0.95
CA LYS A 208 -10.54 -6.76 -1.86
C LYS A 208 -9.03 -6.65 -1.78
N VAL A 209 -8.44 -6.07 -2.83
CA VAL A 209 -7.04 -5.68 -2.89
C VAL A 209 -6.58 -5.04 -1.57
N ARG A 210 -5.46 -5.52 -1.03
CA ARG A 210 -4.85 -5.07 0.24
C ARG A 210 -5.65 -5.36 1.51
N MET A 211 -6.66 -6.24 1.41
CA MET A 211 -7.55 -6.62 2.51
C MET A 211 -8.15 -5.41 3.24
N LEU A 212 -8.55 -4.36 2.52
CA LEU A 212 -9.19 -3.20 3.14
C LEU A 212 -10.72 -3.37 3.22
N PRO A 213 -11.37 -2.89 4.30
CA PRO A 213 -10.80 -2.17 5.45
C PRO A 213 -10.29 -3.07 6.58
N TRP A 214 -9.50 -2.49 7.47
CA TRP A 214 -9.16 -3.06 8.78
C TRP A 214 -10.21 -2.67 9.83
N GLN A 215 -10.63 -3.61 10.65
CA GLN A 215 -11.38 -3.37 11.88
C GLN A 215 -10.38 -3.21 13.03
N MET A 216 -10.49 -2.10 13.76
CA MET A 216 -9.65 -1.81 14.92
C MET A 216 -10.35 -2.27 16.20
N GLY A 217 -9.64 -3.00 17.06
CA GLY A 217 -10.17 -3.57 18.30
C GLY A 217 -10.66 -5.01 18.15
N GLY A 218 -11.28 -5.52 19.21
CA GLY A 218 -11.94 -6.84 19.19
C GLY A 218 -13.24 -6.84 18.37
N PRO A 219 -13.90 -8.00 18.25
CA PRO A 219 -15.21 -8.08 17.60
C PRO A 219 -16.21 -7.13 18.28
N SER A 220 -16.86 -6.29 17.49
CA SER A 220 -17.83 -5.28 17.92
C SER A 220 -18.92 -5.14 16.85
N ASP A 221 -20.15 -4.86 17.26
CA ASP A 221 -21.28 -4.60 16.35
C ASP A 221 -21.12 -3.31 15.54
N THR A 222 -20.25 -2.39 15.99
CA THR A 222 -19.94 -1.12 15.30
C THR A 222 -18.44 -0.95 15.17
N PRO A 223 -17.76 -1.79 14.35
CA PRO A 223 -16.32 -1.81 14.30
C PRO A 223 -15.79 -0.48 13.75
N ARG A 224 -14.75 0.05 14.40
CA ARG A 224 -14.03 1.22 13.88
C ARG A 224 -13.20 0.79 12.67
N LEU A 225 -13.65 1.17 11.47
CA LEU A 225 -12.98 0.83 10.23
C LEU A 225 -11.80 1.78 9.94
N ASN A 226 -10.71 1.20 9.48
CA ASN A 226 -9.49 1.89 9.08
C ASN A 226 -9.07 1.45 7.68
N TRP A 227 -9.01 2.40 6.76
CA TRP A 227 -8.62 2.17 5.36
C TRP A 227 -7.13 2.43 5.11
N SER A 228 -6.29 2.28 6.13
CA SER A 228 -4.87 2.61 6.08
C SER A 228 -4.09 1.60 5.23
N VAL A 229 -3.65 2.03 4.05
CA VAL A 229 -2.70 1.24 3.24
C VAL A 229 -1.31 1.16 3.85
N PRO A 230 -0.76 2.20 4.49
CA PRO A 230 0.49 2.07 5.23
C PRO A 230 0.45 0.95 6.28
N LEU A 231 -0.71 0.71 6.92
CA LEU A 231 -0.88 -0.42 7.85
C LEU A 231 -0.75 -1.75 7.11
N THR A 232 -1.49 -1.93 6.00
CA THR A 232 -1.36 -3.14 5.17
C THR A 232 0.09 -3.38 4.73
N GLU A 233 0.77 -2.35 4.22
CA GLU A 233 2.14 -2.46 3.75
C GLU A 233 3.13 -2.77 4.88
N ALA A 234 2.95 -2.17 6.05
CA ALA A 234 3.82 -2.43 7.19
C ALA A 234 3.68 -3.88 7.68
N ILE A 235 2.44 -4.40 7.73
CA ILE A 235 2.18 -5.81 8.08
C ILE A 235 2.85 -6.74 7.06
N ALA A 236 2.68 -6.48 5.75
CA ALA A 236 3.31 -7.30 4.72
C ALA A 236 4.84 -7.41 4.87
N ARG A 237 5.52 -6.31 5.21
CA ARG A 237 6.99 -6.26 5.35
C ARG A 237 7.55 -7.05 6.55
N VAL A 238 6.74 -7.44 7.52
CA VAL A 238 7.19 -8.29 8.64
C VAL A 238 6.94 -9.79 8.38
N LEU A 239 6.16 -10.11 7.35
CA LEU A 239 5.86 -11.47 6.93
C LEU A 239 6.97 -12.05 6.03
N PRO A 240 7.06 -13.39 5.88
CA PRO A 240 7.88 -13.97 4.83
C PRO A 240 7.34 -13.52 3.45
N PRO A 241 8.18 -13.03 2.51
CA PRO A 241 7.68 -12.56 1.21
C PRO A 241 6.92 -13.59 0.38
N ALA A 242 7.17 -14.88 0.61
CA ALA A 242 6.51 -15.99 -0.08
C ALA A 242 5.28 -16.54 0.68
N SER A 243 4.86 -15.91 1.79
CA SER A 243 3.66 -16.35 2.51
C SER A 243 2.40 -15.88 1.79
N ALA A 244 1.31 -16.66 1.90
CA ALA A 244 0.03 -16.33 1.30
C ALA A 244 -0.53 -15.02 1.89
N ALA A 245 -0.32 -14.78 3.19
CA ALA A 245 -0.68 -13.52 3.82
C ALA A 245 0.07 -12.33 3.20
N ALA A 246 1.38 -12.44 2.96
CA ALA A 246 2.17 -11.38 2.33
C ALA A 246 1.70 -11.11 0.90
N GLU A 247 1.54 -12.15 0.08
CA GLU A 247 1.02 -12.04 -1.29
C GLU A 247 -0.34 -11.34 -1.31
N ARG A 248 -1.23 -11.71 -0.39
CA ARG A 248 -2.57 -11.13 -0.30
C ARG A 248 -2.55 -9.65 0.05
N LEU A 249 -1.73 -9.25 1.02
CA LEU A 249 -1.59 -7.87 1.47
C LEU A 249 -0.89 -6.99 0.43
N GLU A 250 -0.01 -7.56 -0.39
CA GLU A 250 0.72 -6.86 -1.44
C GLU A 250 0.00 -6.87 -2.79
N SER A 251 -1.01 -7.73 -2.95
CA SER A 251 -1.76 -7.89 -4.18
C SER A 251 -2.20 -6.54 -4.75
N THR A 252 -1.97 -6.38 -6.05
CA THR A 252 -2.43 -5.24 -6.85
C THR A 252 -3.41 -5.69 -7.92
N SER A 253 -3.89 -6.94 -7.82
CA SER A 253 -4.79 -7.53 -8.80
C SER A 253 -6.21 -6.99 -8.63
N TYR A 254 -6.63 -6.12 -9.54
CA TYR A 254 -8.00 -5.62 -9.64
C TYR A 254 -8.87 -6.48 -10.57
N ARG A 255 -8.54 -7.78 -10.72
CA ARG A 255 -9.15 -8.69 -11.71
C ARG A 255 -10.68 -8.63 -11.74
N HIS A 256 -11.35 -8.66 -10.59
CA HIS A 256 -12.83 -8.60 -10.57
C HIS A 256 -13.37 -7.26 -11.07
N MET A 257 -12.72 -6.15 -10.73
CA MET A 257 -13.09 -4.83 -11.24
C MET A 257 -12.87 -4.75 -12.75
N THR A 258 -11.70 -5.18 -13.24
CA THR A 258 -11.33 -5.11 -14.66
C THR A 258 -12.16 -6.04 -15.52
N SER A 259 -12.45 -7.27 -15.07
CA SER A 259 -13.37 -8.20 -15.74
C SER A 259 -14.78 -7.61 -15.89
N ARG A 260 -15.30 -6.94 -14.86
CA ARG A 260 -16.61 -6.28 -14.96
C ARG A 260 -16.61 -5.14 -15.96
N LEU A 261 -15.54 -4.33 -15.96
CA LEU A 261 -15.38 -3.24 -16.93
C LEU A 261 -15.29 -3.76 -18.37
N LEU A 262 -14.61 -4.88 -18.58
CA LEU A 262 -14.57 -5.56 -19.87
C LEU A 262 -15.97 -6.02 -20.30
N LEU A 263 -16.71 -6.69 -19.42
CA LEU A 263 -18.08 -7.13 -19.72
C LEU A 263 -19.00 -5.96 -20.06
N ALA A 264 -18.89 -4.85 -19.32
CA ALA A 264 -19.65 -3.63 -19.62
C ALA A 264 -19.29 -3.06 -21.00
N ALA A 265 -17.99 -2.97 -21.33
CA ALA A 265 -17.53 -2.52 -22.64
C ALA A 265 -18.04 -3.42 -23.78
N GLN A 266 -18.03 -4.74 -23.60
CA GLN A 266 -18.57 -5.70 -24.57
C GLN A 266 -20.08 -5.53 -24.76
N ALA A 267 -20.84 -5.32 -23.68
CA ALA A 267 -22.29 -5.10 -23.76
C ALA A 267 -22.64 -3.82 -24.54
N GLU A 268 -21.91 -2.73 -24.31
CA GLU A 268 -22.08 -1.48 -25.08
C GLU A 268 -21.80 -1.67 -26.58
N CYS A 269 -20.80 -2.48 -26.92
CA CYS A 269 -20.47 -2.82 -28.30
C CYS A 269 -21.59 -3.58 -29.00
N ALA A 270 -22.15 -4.59 -28.33
CA ALA A 270 -23.24 -5.40 -28.86
C ALA A 270 -24.52 -4.57 -29.06
N ALA A 271 -24.84 -3.66 -28.13
CA ALA A 271 -26.00 -2.78 -28.23
C ALA A 271 -25.91 -1.81 -29.42
N GLY A 272 -24.70 -1.36 -29.78
CA GLY A 272 -24.46 -0.51 -30.96
C GLY A 272 -24.51 -1.25 -32.31
N HIS A 273 -24.61 -2.59 -32.29
CA HIS A 273 -24.56 -3.47 -33.47
C HIS A 273 -25.87 -4.22 -33.74
N GLN A 274 -27.00 -3.80 -33.15
CA GLN A 274 -28.29 -4.40 -33.50
C GLN A 274 -28.55 -4.20 -35.02
N PRO A 275 -28.68 -5.29 -35.80
CA PRO A 275 -29.11 -5.17 -37.18
C PRO A 275 -30.54 -4.59 -37.22
N PRO A 276 -30.87 -3.83 -38.27
CA PRO A 276 -32.19 -3.21 -38.43
C PRO A 276 -33.32 -4.24 -38.46
#